data_AF-A0A7V2ZFN2-F1
#
_entry.id   AF-A0A7V2ZFN2-F1
#
_cell.length_a   1.000
_cell.length_b   1.000
_cell.length_c   1.000
_cell.angle_alpha   90.00
_cell.angle_beta   90.00
_cell.angle_gamma   90.00
#
_symmetry.space_group_name_H-M   'P 1'
#
loop_
_entity.id
_entity.type
_entity.pdbx_description
1 polymer ?
#
loop_
_entity_poly.entity_id
_entity_poly.type
_entity_poly.pdbx_seq_one_letter_code
_entity_poly.pdbx_strand_id
1 'polypeptide(L)'
;MKNVVVFTPTYNEVKNIEIFIQQVFEVLPNCKLVVVDDNSPDGTAQKVEELKKIYPNLYLVVRKERRGRGYAGIEGFKKCLELGAEIVVEMDADLSHSPYELPKLIEVLERNPKIDVVVGSRYIVGGKDEQRSVVRRLISLFSRVYIKLLTGIPVKDVTSGYKVYRRKVIETILPYLSASDPFIVTEVNYLCKLFNFKFFEIPIEFHKRAYGKSKLSFGKLLRYLFKVKLLVIKWFFKDNYNLLFIKFMLFATVLRFVLSGMFGLTDDESHYWQYAQYLDFSYYDHPPMVGYLIYLSTKILGNNLYAVRLPAIFCFTIATVYFYRIVKEIFSSQIAFYTSLLLNFIPISFVGSIITIPETVLGMFWMMYVFYFYKFILTKDIWLLYFCGVLLGFALLSKYTAVFLFLGSVVIILVDPKLRRIFLGKDFFVYCLISLTIFSPVIMWNIAHKFVSFKYQFFHAVGAKSLFSFKTFIENIVFQSAYMSIIVFVILWY
;
A
#
# COMPACT_ATOMS: atom_id res chain seq x y z
N MET A 1 4.99 -25.08 30.01
CA MET A 1 4.15 -24.30 29.08
C MET A 1 4.59 -22.84 29.17
N LYS A 2 4.63 -22.12 28.06
CA LYS A 2 5.00 -20.71 28.06
C LYS A 2 3.99 -19.91 28.88
N ASN A 3 4.42 -18.81 29.51
CA ASN A 3 3.53 -17.93 30.26
C ASN A 3 2.59 -17.17 29.30
N VAL A 4 1.35 -17.65 29.18
CA VAL A 4 0.29 -17.03 28.36
C VAL A 4 -0.50 -16.05 29.22
N VAL A 5 -0.58 -14.80 28.76
CA VAL A 5 -1.40 -13.78 29.38
C VAL A 5 -2.44 -13.27 28.38
N VAL A 6 -3.70 -13.48 28.70
CA VAL A 6 -4.85 -12.95 27.95
C VAL A 6 -5.24 -11.62 28.57
N PHE A 7 -5.50 -10.60 27.76
CA PHE A 7 -6.11 -9.36 28.24
C PHE A 7 -7.34 -8.98 27.43
N THR A 8 -8.30 -8.34 28.11
CA THR A 8 -9.52 -7.83 27.52
C THR A 8 -9.83 -6.41 28.00
N PRO A 9 -10.05 -5.45 27.10
CA PRO A 9 -10.53 -4.12 27.48
C PRO A 9 -12.06 -4.12 27.63
N THR A 10 -12.57 -3.65 28.77
CA THR A 10 -14.01 -3.64 29.08
C THR A 10 -14.56 -2.23 29.31
N TYR A 11 -15.79 -2.02 28.83
CA TYR A 11 -16.62 -0.88 29.19
C TYR A 11 -18.10 -1.23 29.03
N ASN A 12 -18.83 -1.27 30.15
CA ASN A 12 -20.22 -1.73 30.20
C ASN A 12 -20.45 -3.17 29.70
N GLU A 13 -19.68 -4.13 30.23
CA GLU A 13 -19.69 -5.53 29.80
C GLU A 13 -20.15 -6.49 30.91
N VAL A 14 -20.86 -6.01 31.94
CA VAL A 14 -21.23 -6.81 33.14
C VAL A 14 -21.98 -8.10 32.79
N LYS A 15 -22.76 -8.09 31.70
CA LYS A 15 -23.54 -9.26 31.24
C LYS A 15 -22.69 -10.33 30.58
N ASN A 16 -21.57 -9.95 29.97
CA ASN A 16 -20.72 -10.84 29.20
C ASN A 16 -19.50 -11.31 30.00
N ILE A 17 -19.00 -10.48 30.92
CA ILE A 17 -17.69 -10.67 31.55
C ILE A 17 -17.57 -11.98 32.33
N GLU A 18 -18.63 -12.42 33.00
CA GLU A 18 -18.64 -13.67 33.75
C GLU A 18 -18.51 -14.89 32.82
N ILE A 19 -19.33 -14.95 31.77
CA ILE A 19 -19.31 -16.03 30.78
C ILE A 19 -17.95 -16.04 30.06
N PHE A 20 -17.44 -14.86 29.70
CA PHE A 20 -16.13 -14.73 29.06
C PHE A 20 -15.00 -15.28 29.95
N ILE A 21 -14.95 -14.89 31.23
CA ILE A 21 -13.93 -15.36 32.18
C ILE A 21 -14.02 -16.89 32.34
N GLN A 22 -15.22 -17.43 32.53
CA GLN A 22 -15.44 -18.87 32.66
C GLN A 22 -14.93 -19.64 31.44
N GLN A 23 -15.32 -19.21 30.22
CA GLN A 23 -14.90 -19.86 28.98
C GLN A 23 -13.39 -19.78 28.76
N VAL A 24 -12.75 -18.64 29.06
CA VAL A 24 -11.28 -18.51 28.93
C VAL A 24 -10.56 -19.49 29.86
N PHE A 25 -10.96 -19.60 31.13
CA PHE A 25 -10.34 -20.54 32.06
C PHE A 25 -10.69 -22.00 31.78
N GLU A 26 -11.84 -22.29 31.17
CA GLU A 26 -12.17 -23.62 30.68
C GLU A 26 -11.17 -24.10 29.63
N VAL A 27 -10.84 -23.24 28.65
CA VAL A 27 -9.97 -23.63 27.52
C VAL A 27 -8.48 -23.41 27.79
N LEU A 28 -8.14 -22.52 28.72
CA LEU A 28 -6.77 -22.22 29.13
C LEU A 28 -6.66 -22.15 30.66
N PRO A 29 -6.73 -23.28 31.39
CA PRO A 29 -6.77 -23.29 32.86
C PRO A 29 -5.55 -22.65 33.53
N ASN A 30 -4.39 -22.69 32.87
CA ASN A 30 -3.11 -22.21 33.40
C ASN A 30 -2.73 -20.80 32.92
N CYS A 31 -3.59 -20.12 32.16
CA CYS A 31 -3.28 -18.75 31.71
C CYS A 31 -3.50 -17.72 32.83
N LYS A 32 -2.91 -16.54 32.65
CA LYS A 32 -3.29 -15.34 33.41
C LYS A 32 -4.27 -14.55 32.58
N LEU A 33 -5.36 -14.07 33.19
CA LEU A 33 -6.36 -13.24 32.52
C LEU A 33 -6.37 -11.85 33.14
N VAL A 34 -6.21 -10.80 32.32
CA VAL A 34 -6.22 -9.40 32.73
C VAL A 34 -7.45 -8.70 32.16
N VAL A 35 -8.36 -8.27 33.03
CA VAL A 35 -9.47 -7.40 32.65
C VAL A 35 -9.06 -5.95 32.87
N VAL A 36 -9.10 -5.14 31.81
CA VAL A 36 -8.78 -3.71 31.87
C VAL A 36 -10.08 -2.92 31.71
N ASP A 37 -10.60 -2.41 32.83
CA ASP A 37 -11.90 -1.75 32.89
C ASP A 37 -11.76 -0.22 32.90
N ASP A 38 -12.47 0.47 32.01
CA ASP A 38 -12.48 1.93 31.87
C ASP A 38 -13.45 2.62 32.87
N ASN A 39 -13.49 2.13 34.11
CA ASN A 39 -14.37 2.59 35.19
C ASN A 39 -15.84 2.51 34.76
N SER A 40 -16.29 1.29 34.46
CA SER A 40 -17.64 0.99 33.99
C SER A 40 -18.69 1.30 35.08
N PRO A 41 -19.74 2.08 34.78
CA PRO A 41 -20.81 2.38 35.73
C PRO A 41 -21.77 1.20 35.99
N ASP A 42 -21.72 0.15 35.16
CA ASP A 42 -22.69 -0.96 35.17
C ASP A 42 -22.37 -2.09 36.16
N GLY A 43 -21.30 -1.97 36.94
CA GLY A 43 -20.88 -3.02 37.86
C GLY A 43 -19.81 -3.98 37.32
N THR A 44 -19.29 -3.78 36.10
CA THR A 44 -18.33 -4.72 35.47
C THR A 44 -17.11 -4.99 36.38
N ALA A 45 -16.48 -3.95 36.92
CA ALA A 45 -15.31 -4.09 37.79
C ALA A 45 -15.63 -4.85 39.09
N GLN A 46 -16.78 -4.59 39.72
CA GLN A 46 -17.24 -5.28 40.92
C GLN A 46 -17.41 -6.78 40.66
N LYS A 47 -18.04 -7.13 39.53
CA LYS A 47 -18.24 -8.53 39.14
C LYS A 47 -16.91 -9.27 38.91
N VAL A 48 -15.92 -8.60 38.31
CA VAL A 48 -14.57 -9.17 38.15
C VAL A 48 -13.90 -9.40 39.51
N GLU A 49 -14.06 -8.46 40.45
CA GLU A 49 -13.47 -8.57 41.79
C GLU A 49 -14.10 -9.73 42.60
N GLU A 50 -15.39 -10.00 42.42
CA GLU A 50 -16.03 -11.20 42.96
C GLU A 50 -15.44 -12.49 42.38
N LEU A 51 -15.27 -12.54 41.05
CA LEU A 51 -14.73 -13.71 40.34
C LEU A 51 -13.26 -13.99 40.66
N LYS A 52 -12.47 -12.99 41.08
CA LYS A 52 -11.08 -13.18 41.54
C LYS A 52 -10.97 -14.12 42.74
N LYS A 53 -12.02 -14.23 43.56
CA LYS A 53 -12.07 -15.18 44.68
C LYS A 53 -12.11 -16.64 44.19
N ILE A 54 -12.60 -16.87 42.98
CA ILE A 54 -12.74 -18.17 42.34
C ILE A 54 -11.53 -18.46 41.44
N TYR A 55 -11.04 -17.44 40.73
CA TYR A 55 -9.95 -17.56 39.76
C TYR A 55 -8.69 -16.80 40.22
N PRO A 56 -7.71 -17.48 40.84
CA PRO A 56 -6.52 -16.81 41.41
C PRO A 56 -5.60 -16.19 40.34
N ASN A 57 -5.70 -16.63 39.08
CA ASN A 57 -4.95 -16.08 37.95
C ASN A 57 -5.70 -14.95 37.22
N LEU A 58 -6.78 -14.43 37.81
CA LEU A 58 -7.54 -13.29 37.28
C LEU A 58 -7.02 -11.97 37.89
N TYR A 59 -6.74 -11.01 37.03
CA TYR A 59 -6.26 -9.69 37.38
C TYR A 59 -7.22 -8.63 36.87
N LEU A 60 -7.41 -7.58 37.67
CA LEU A 60 -8.24 -6.43 37.32
C LEU A 60 -7.39 -5.16 37.33
N VAL A 61 -7.49 -4.36 36.28
CA VAL A 61 -6.90 -3.03 36.17
C VAL A 61 -8.02 -2.03 35.92
N VAL A 62 -8.34 -1.20 36.92
CA VAL A 62 -9.38 -0.17 36.80
C VAL A 62 -8.75 1.17 36.44
N ARG A 63 -9.13 1.72 35.28
CA ARG A 63 -8.63 2.99 34.76
C ARG A 63 -9.65 4.10 35.01
N LYS A 64 -9.33 4.99 35.95
CA LYS A 64 -10.20 6.12 36.33
C LYS A 64 -10.06 7.33 35.40
N GLU A 65 -8.92 7.47 34.74
CA GLU A 65 -8.60 8.62 33.88
C GLU A 65 -8.37 8.20 32.42
N ARG A 66 -8.63 9.14 31.50
CA ARG A 66 -8.38 8.98 30.04
C ARG A 66 -9.05 7.74 29.46
N ARG A 67 -10.37 7.61 29.60
CA ARG A 67 -11.17 6.51 29.03
C ARG A 67 -10.92 6.35 27.52
N GLY A 68 -10.96 5.11 27.05
CA GLY A 68 -10.89 4.77 25.65
C GLY A 68 -10.22 3.43 25.41
N ARG A 69 -10.81 2.63 24.52
CA ARG A 69 -10.32 1.29 24.14
C ARG A 69 -8.82 1.25 23.82
N GLY A 70 -8.30 2.30 23.19
CA GLY A 70 -6.88 2.38 22.85
C GLY A 70 -5.99 2.46 24.08
N TYR A 71 -6.30 3.36 25.01
CA TYR A 71 -5.56 3.44 26.27
C TYR A 71 -5.71 2.17 27.11
N ALA A 72 -6.88 1.51 27.05
CA ALA A 72 -7.10 0.25 27.78
C ALA A 72 -6.23 -0.87 27.19
N GLY A 73 -6.09 -0.90 25.86
CA GLY A 73 -5.17 -1.80 25.18
C GLY A 73 -3.70 -1.56 25.56
N ILE A 74 -3.25 -0.30 25.60
CA ILE A 74 -1.88 0.06 26.03
C ILE A 74 -1.61 -0.42 27.45
N GLU A 75 -2.56 -0.20 28.38
CA GLU A 75 -2.40 -0.62 29.76
C GLU A 75 -2.44 -2.14 29.92
N GLY A 76 -3.29 -2.81 29.13
CA GLY A 76 -3.32 -4.28 29.04
C GLY A 76 -1.99 -4.85 28.57
N PHE A 77 -1.40 -4.28 27.52
CA PHE A 77 -0.07 -4.68 27.05
C PHE A 77 1.01 -4.49 28.10
N LYS A 78 1.04 -3.35 28.82
CA LYS A 78 1.98 -3.14 29.93
C LYS A 78 1.80 -4.19 31.02
N LYS A 79 0.56 -4.45 31.44
CA LYS A 79 0.29 -5.42 32.51
C LYS A 79 0.69 -6.84 32.10
N CYS A 80 0.50 -7.20 30.83
CA CYS A 80 0.98 -8.48 30.31
C CYS A 80 2.51 -8.61 30.44
N LEU A 81 3.27 -7.56 30.06
CA LEU A 81 4.73 -7.56 30.17
C LEU A 81 5.19 -7.65 31.64
N GLU A 82 4.54 -6.91 32.53
CA GLU A 82 4.77 -6.94 34.00
C GLU A 82 4.55 -8.34 34.58
N LEU A 83 3.50 -9.03 34.13
CA LEU A 83 3.18 -10.40 34.55
C LEU A 83 4.09 -11.47 33.92
N GLY A 84 5.15 -11.06 33.21
CA GLY A 84 6.15 -11.94 32.62
C GLY A 84 5.66 -12.68 31.37
N ALA A 85 4.64 -12.16 30.66
CA ALA A 85 4.07 -12.84 29.49
C ALA A 85 5.15 -13.17 28.45
N GLU A 86 5.18 -14.42 27.99
CA GLU A 86 5.91 -14.85 26.79
C GLU A 86 5.00 -14.77 25.56
N ILE A 87 3.71 -15.04 25.76
CA ILE A 87 2.64 -14.96 24.77
C ILE A 87 1.57 -14.02 25.32
N VAL A 88 1.23 -13.01 24.53
CA VAL A 88 0.19 -12.02 24.86
C VAL A 88 -1.00 -12.23 23.94
N VAL A 89 -2.20 -12.34 24.50
CA VAL A 89 -3.45 -12.46 23.74
C VAL A 89 -4.30 -11.22 23.96
N GLU A 90 -4.73 -10.57 22.89
CA GLU A 90 -5.74 -9.52 22.88
C GLU A 90 -7.08 -10.11 22.42
N MET A 91 -8.14 -9.90 23.19
CA MET A 91 -9.48 -10.40 22.87
C MET A 91 -10.59 -9.51 23.47
N ASP A 92 -11.72 -9.39 22.77
CA ASP A 92 -12.90 -8.66 23.28
C ASP A 92 -13.73 -9.51 24.22
N ALA A 93 -14.29 -8.88 25.27
CA ALA A 93 -15.17 -9.54 26.24
C ALA A 93 -16.62 -9.71 25.74
N ASP A 94 -16.98 -9.22 24.54
CA ASP A 94 -18.36 -9.20 24.04
C ASP A 94 -18.87 -10.53 23.44
N LEU A 95 -18.06 -11.60 23.57
CA LEU A 95 -18.28 -12.95 23.03
C LEU A 95 -18.50 -13.03 21.51
N SER A 96 -18.24 -11.96 20.76
CA SER A 96 -18.27 -12.01 19.29
C SER A 96 -17.13 -12.85 18.73
N HIS A 97 -16.02 -12.91 19.47
CA HIS A 97 -14.93 -13.85 19.27
C HIS A 97 -15.09 -14.99 20.27
N SER A 98 -14.98 -16.23 19.80
CA SER A 98 -15.13 -17.42 20.65
C SER A 98 -13.84 -17.69 21.43
N PRO A 99 -13.87 -17.77 22.79
CA PRO A 99 -12.69 -18.16 23.56
C PRO A 99 -12.18 -19.57 23.19
N TYR A 100 -13.05 -20.45 22.70
CA TYR A 100 -12.69 -21.82 22.28
C TYR A 100 -11.69 -21.88 21.11
N GLU A 101 -11.48 -20.78 20.39
CA GLU A 101 -10.45 -20.71 19.35
C GLU A 101 -9.05 -20.40 19.92
N LEU A 102 -8.94 -19.94 21.18
CA LEU A 102 -7.68 -19.51 21.79
C LEU A 102 -6.57 -20.57 21.73
N PRO A 103 -6.81 -21.85 22.08
CA PRO A 103 -5.75 -22.87 22.04
C PRO A 103 -5.14 -23.01 20.65
N LYS A 104 -5.98 -22.98 19.61
CA LYS A 104 -5.57 -23.08 18.21
C LYS A 104 -4.70 -21.90 17.78
N LEU A 105 -5.06 -20.67 18.16
CA LEU A 105 -4.26 -19.48 17.82
C LEU A 105 -2.89 -19.51 18.50
N ILE A 106 -2.84 -19.93 19.77
CA ILE A 106 -1.60 -20.03 20.56
C ILE A 106 -0.72 -21.14 19.99
N GLU A 107 -1.27 -22.32 19.72
CA GLU A 107 -0.55 -23.48 19.19
C GLU A 107 0.14 -23.15 17.86
N VAL A 108 -0.53 -22.41 16.96
CA VAL A 108 0.07 -21.97 15.70
C VAL A 108 1.25 -21.04 15.94
N LEU A 109 1.16 -20.10 16.88
CA LEU A 109 2.29 -19.24 17.21
C LEU A 109 3.45 -20.05 17.84
N GLU A 110 3.14 -20.99 18.73
CA GLU A 110 4.16 -21.80 19.40
C GLU A 110 4.92 -22.71 18.44
N ARG A 111 4.21 -23.40 17.53
CA ARG A 111 4.81 -24.32 16.57
C ARG A 111 5.60 -23.65 15.45
N ASN A 112 5.46 -22.34 15.27
CA ASN A 112 6.06 -21.62 14.15
C ASN A 112 6.99 -20.49 14.63
N PRO A 113 8.29 -20.76 14.84
CA PRO A 113 9.26 -19.77 15.29
C PRO A 113 9.38 -18.52 14.39
N LYS A 114 9.05 -18.66 13.10
CA LYS A 114 9.09 -17.58 12.10
C LYS A 114 7.88 -16.64 12.15
N ILE A 115 6.83 -16.99 12.88
CA ILE A 115 5.61 -16.18 13.04
C ILE A 115 5.72 -15.40 14.35
N ASP A 116 5.38 -14.12 14.31
CA ASP A 116 5.43 -13.22 15.46
C ASP A 116 4.04 -12.81 15.96
N VAL A 117 3.08 -12.74 15.03
CA VAL A 117 1.69 -12.33 15.30
C VAL A 117 0.73 -13.28 14.59
N VAL A 118 -0.19 -13.87 15.34
CA VAL A 118 -1.33 -14.63 14.80
C VAL A 118 -2.59 -13.79 14.90
N VAL A 119 -3.34 -13.68 13.81
CA VAL A 119 -4.57 -12.89 13.71
C VAL A 119 -5.74 -13.83 13.43
N GLY A 120 -6.77 -13.80 14.28
CA GLY A 120 -8.05 -14.40 13.96
C GLY A 120 -8.75 -13.57 12.88
N SER A 121 -8.99 -14.14 11.71
CA SER A 121 -9.40 -13.41 10.50
C SER A 121 -10.73 -13.91 9.95
N ARG A 122 -11.67 -12.97 9.77
CA ARG A 122 -13.02 -13.24 9.23
C ARG A 122 -13.06 -13.41 7.72
N TYR A 123 -12.00 -12.97 7.03
CA TYR A 123 -12.04 -12.72 5.58
C TYR A 123 -11.08 -13.60 4.77
N ILE A 124 -10.44 -14.57 5.40
CA ILE A 124 -9.71 -15.64 4.72
C ILE A 124 -10.65 -16.84 4.46
N VAL A 125 -10.20 -17.79 3.64
CA VAL A 125 -10.99 -18.99 3.31
C VAL A 125 -11.28 -19.76 4.60
N GLY A 126 -12.57 -20.08 4.82
CA GLY A 126 -13.05 -20.72 6.05
C GLY A 126 -13.47 -19.76 7.16
N GLY A 127 -13.10 -18.47 7.07
CA GLY A 127 -13.57 -17.44 7.99
C GLY A 127 -15.01 -17.04 7.69
N LYS A 128 -15.76 -16.71 8.74
CA LYS A 128 -17.15 -16.29 8.63
C LYS A 128 -17.39 -15.03 9.46
N ASP A 129 -18.21 -14.15 8.91
CA ASP A 129 -18.72 -12.97 9.60
C ASP A 129 -20.24 -13.11 9.64
N GLU A 130 -20.77 -13.59 10.76
CA GLU A 130 -22.21 -13.63 11.00
C GLU A 130 -22.70 -12.20 11.27
N GLN A 131 -22.65 -11.29 10.28
CA GLN A 131 -23.72 -10.30 10.04
C GLN A 131 -23.50 -9.15 9.01
N ARG A 132 -24.67 -8.76 8.45
CA ARG A 132 -25.18 -7.44 7.97
C ARG A 132 -25.23 -7.21 6.46
N SER A 133 -26.20 -6.36 6.09
CA SER A 133 -26.62 -5.98 4.74
C SER A 133 -25.48 -5.79 3.75
N VAL A 134 -25.77 -6.01 2.46
CA VAL A 134 -24.82 -5.87 1.33
C VAL A 134 -24.01 -4.57 1.42
N VAL A 135 -24.65 -3.46 1.83
CA VAL A 135 -24.01 -2.14 2.02
C VAL A 135 -22.87 -2.18 3.03
N ARG A 136 -23.02 -2.86 4.18
CA ARG A 136 -21.95 -2.95 5.18
C ARG A 136 -20.78 -3.80 4.70
N ARG A 137 -21.07 -4.86 3.92
CA ARG A 137 -20.04 -5.68 3.30
C ARG A 137 -19.19 -4.86 2.32
N LEU A 138 -19.84 -4.02 1.52
CA LEU A 138 -19.15 -3.09 0.60
C LEU A 138 -18.31 -2.05 1.35
N ILE A 139 -18.86 -1.42 2.39
CA ILE A 139 -18.13 -0.45 3.22
C ILE A 139 -16.90 -1.09 3.87
N SER A 140 -17.06 -2.28 4.44
CA SER A 140 -15.96 -3.03 5.04
C SER A 140 -14.90 -3.40 3.99
N LEU A 141 -15.32 -3.83 2.80
CA LEU A 141 -14.40 -4.12 1.68
C LEU A 141 -13.58 -2.88 1.31
N PHE A 142 -14.24 -1.75 1.04
CA PHE A 142 -13.56 -0.50 0.68
C PHE A 142 -12.57 -0.06 1.76
N SER A 143 -12.99 -0.10 3.03
CA SER A 143 -12.15 0.33 4.16
C SER A 143 -10.90 -0.54 4.28
N ARG A 144 -11.04 -1.87 4.15
CA ARG A 144 -9.91 -2.81 4.20
C ARG A 144 -8.95 -2.60 3.04
N VAL A 145 -9.49 -2.47 1.82
CA VAL A 145 -8.69 -2.20 0.61
C VAL A 145 -7.93 -0.89 0.79
N TYR A 146 -8.59 0.19 1.20
CA TYR A 146 -7.94 1.47 1.46
C TYR A 146 -6.81 1.36 2.50
N ILE A 147 -7.09 0.75 3.66
CA ILE A 147 -6.09 0.59 4.72
C ILE A 147 -4.90 -0.22 4.21
N LYS A 148 -5.14 -1.33 3.52
CA LYS A 148 -4.09 -2.21 3.00
C LYS A 148 -3.25 -1.54 1.92
N LEU A 149 -3.87 -0.83 0.99
CA LEU A 149 -3.17 -0.05 -0.05
C LEU A 149 -2.27 1.03 0.55
N LEU A 150 -2.76 1.72 1.59
CA LEU A 150 -2.04 2.84 2.20
C LEU A 150 -0.93 2.39 3.16
N THR A 151 -1.16 1.33 3.93
CA THR A 151 -0.24 0.88 4.99
C THR A 151 0.69 -0.25 4.57
N GLY A 152 0.26 -1.08 3.61
CA GLY A 152 0.96 -2.29 3.19
C GLY A 152 0.95 -3.40 4.25
N ILE A 153 0.01 -3.40 5.19
CA ILE A 153 -0.10 -4.45 6.22
C ILE A 153 -0.46 -5.79 5.54
N PRO A 154 0.27 -6.89 5.79
CA PRO A 154 0.10 -8.15 5.08
C PRO A 154 -0.98 -9.06 5.70
N VAL A 155 -2.14 -8.51 6.07
CA VAL A 155 -3.30 -9.28 6.58
C VAL A 155 -4.58 -8.86 5.88
N LYS A 156 -5.53 -9.79 5.68
CA LYS A 156 -6.85 -9.50 5.12
C LYS A 156 -7.78 -8.85 6.13
N ASP A 157 -7.69 -9.24 7.41
CA ASP A 157 -8.50 -8.66 8.49
C ASP A 157 -7.72 -7.65 9.35
N VAL A 158 -7.45 -6.48 8.77
CA VAL A 158 -6.70 -5.39 9.42
C VAL A 158 -7.39 -4.80 10.66
N THR A 159 -8.66 -5.17 10.90
CA THR A 159 -9.48 -4.63 11.99
C THR A 159 -9.78 -5.63 13.10
N SER A 160 -9.32 -6.87 12.97
CA SER A 160 -9.53 -7.88 14.00
C SER A 160 -8.76 -7.50 15.26
N GLY A 161 -9.46 -7.44 16.39
CA GLY A 161 -8.86 -7.31 17.72
C GLY A 161 -8.40 -8.64 18.30
N TYR A 162 -8.73 -9.77 17.65
CA TYR A 162 -8.44 -11.10 18.17
C TYR A 162 -7.07 -11.58 17.71
N LYS A 163 -6.06 -11.37 18.56
CA LYS A 163 -4.65 -11.51 18.18
C LYS A 163 -3.80 -12.15 19.27
N VAL A 164 -2.82 -12.92 18.84
CA VAL A 164 -1.79 -13.53 19.70
C VAL A 164 -0.42 -13.03 19.26
N TYR A 165 0.36 -12.52 20.20
CA TYR A 165 1.66 -11.90 19.98
C TYR A 165 2.74 -12.61 20.78
N ARG A 166 3.95 -12.67 20.22
CA ARG A 166 5.15 -12.92 21.04
C ARG A 166 5.47 -11.69 21.89
N ARG A 167 6.03 -11.90 23.08
CA ARG A 167 6.53 -10.85 23.98
C ARG A 167 7.32 -9.75 23.26
N LYS A 168 8.31 -10.13 22.43
CA LYS A 168 9.19 -9.19 21.69
C LYS A 168 8.43 -8.19 20.83
N VAL A 169 7.24 -8.57 20.32
CA VAL A 169 6.42 -7.68 19.49
C VAL A 169 5.91 -6.53 20.34
N ILE A 170 5.33 -6.86 21.51
CA ILE A 170 4.76 -5.87 22.42
C ILE A 170 5.86 -4.96 22.96
N GLU A 171 7.01 -5.52 23.39
CA GLU A 171 8.16 -4.73 23.87
C GLU A 171 8.65 -3.70 22.82
N THR A 172 8.66 -4.09 21.54
CA THR A 172 9.12 -3.22 20.45
C THR A 172 8.13 -2.12 20.12
N ILE A 173 6.82 -2.43 20.06
CA ILE A 173 5.82 -1.46 19.59
C ILE A 173 5.28 -0.54 20.69
N LEU A 174 5.26 -1.01 21.95
CA LEU A 174 4.62 -0.33 23.07
C LEU A 174 5.08 1.13 23.28
N PRO A 175 6.37 1.47 23.17
CA PRO A 175 6.83 2.87 23.32
C PRO A 175 6.26 3.83 22.27
N TYR A 176 5.70 3.32 21.17
CA TYR A 176 5.19 4.12 20.07
C TYR A 176 3.66 4.19 19.99
N LEU A 177 2.95 3.41 20.81
CA LEU A 177 1.49 3.39 20.82
C LEU A 177 0.93 4.67 21.42
N SER A 178 -0.10 5.22 20.78
CA SER A 178 -0.68 6.52 21.18
C SER A 178 -2.17 6.63 20.94
N ALA A 179 -2.78 5.68 20.23
CA ALA A 179 -4.20 5.69 19.93
C ALA A 179 -5.05 5.60 21.22
N SER A 180 -6.02 6.49 21.34
CA SER A 180 -6.98 6.53 22.45
C SER A 180 -8.24 5.67 22.22
N ASP A 181 -8.54 5.34 20.97
CA ASP A 181 -9.80 4.73 20.56
C ASP A 181 -9.56 3.40 19.81
N PRO A 182 -10.58 2.72 19.24
CA PRO A 182 -10.40 1.45 18.53
C PRO A 182 -9.41 1.49 17.35
N PHE A 183 -8.93 2.68 16.94
CA PHE A 183 -7.83 2.81 15.99
C PHE A 183 -6.53 2.14 16.44
N ILE A 184 -6.37 1.85 17.74
CA ILE A 184 -5.20 1.12 18.27
C ILE A 184 -4.94 -0.19 17.52
N VAL A 185 -5.98 -0.89 17.06
CA VAL A 185 -5.82 -2.16 16.34
C VAL A 185 -5.04 -1.95 15.04
N THR A 186 -5.34 -0.88 14.30
CA THR A 186 -4.60 -0.53 13.08
C THR A 186 -3.23 0.06 13.40
N GLU A 187 -3.09 0.85 14.46
CA GLU A 187 -1.78 1.37 14.90
C GLU A 187 -0.82 0.22 15.23
N VAL A 188 -1.26 -0.76 16.03
CA VAL A 188 -0.50 -1.98 16.37
C VAL A 188 -0.11 -2.74 15.11
N ASN A 189 -1.06 -3.02 14.20
CA ASN A 189 -0.78 -3.77 12.98
C ASN A 189 0.22 -3.02 12.07
N TYR A 190 0.12 -1.69 11.99
CA TYR A 190 1.04 -0.87 11.21
C TYR A 190 2.44 -0.86 11.80
N LEU A 191 2.58 -0.69 13.12
CA LEU A 191 3.88 -0.75 13.80
C LEU A 191 4.50 -2.14 13.65
N CYS A 192 3.71 -3.20 13.81
CA CYS A 192 4.20 -4.57 13.62
C CYS A 192 4.79 -4.76 12.22
N LYS A 193 4.11 -4.24 11.19
CA LYS A 193 4.62 -4.22 9.81
C LYS A 193 5.88 -3.36 9.66
N LEU A 194 5.94 -2.18 10.28
CA LEU A 194 7.09 -1.28 10.20
C LEU A 194 8.36 -1.90 10.80
N PHE A 195 8.21 -2.64 11.90
CA PHE A 195 9.29 -3.38 12.54
C PHE A 195 9.50 -4.80 11.96
N ASN A 196 8.94 -5.06 10.76
CA ASN A 196 9.14 -6.31 10.00
C ASN A 196 8.69 -7.60 10.68
N PHE A 197 7.78 -7.53 11.66
CA PHE A 197 7.20 -8.72 12.29
C PHE A 197 6.33 -9.52 11.30
N LYS A 198 6.35 -10.84 11.44
CA LYS A 198 5.65 -11.77 10.55
C LYS A 198 4.26 -12.12 11.07
N PHE A 199 3.27 -11.96 10.21
CA PHE A 199 1.87 -12.24 10.48
C PHE A 199 1.45 -13.61 9.95
N PHE A 200 0.45 -14.20 10.59
CA PHE A 200 -0.28 -15.35 10.08
C PHE A 200 -1.77 -15.24 10.42
N GLU A 201 -2.65 -15.55 9.47
CA GLU A 201 -4.10 -15.46 9.66
C GLU A 201 -4.71 -16.86 9.84
N ILE A 202 -5.58 -17.00 10.84
CA ILE A 202 -6.37 -18.22 11.09
C ILE A 202 -7.84 -17.88 10.87
N PRO A 203 -8.61 -18.71 10.14
CA PRO A 203 -10.01 -18.44 9.92
C PRO A 203 -10.77 -18.58 11.24
N ILE A 204 -11.60 -17.58 11.54
CA ILE A 204 -12.45 -17.54 12.73
C ILE A 204 -13.91 -17.30 12.33
N GLU A 205 -14.82 -17.72 13.20
CA GLU A 205 -16.25 -17.39 13.10
C GLU A 205 -16.56 -16.20 14.02
N PHE A 206 -17.05 -15.10 13.43
CA PHE A 206 -17.42 -13.91 14.18
C PHE A 206 -18.93 -13.87 14.38
N HIS A 207 -19.35 -14.00 15.63
CA HIS A 207 -20.75 -14.02 16.01
C HIS A 207 -21.27 -12.63 16.33
N LYS A 208 -22.60 -12.45 16.28
CA LYS A 208 -23.19 -11.23 16.84
C LYS A 208 -22.96 -11.23 18.35
N ARG A 209 -22.36 -10.14 18.87
CA ARG A 209 -23.09 -9.24 19.78
C ARG A 209 -24.11 -9.92 20.68
N ALA A 210 -23.72 -10.68 21.70
CA ALA A 210 -24.69 -11.27 22.64
C ALA A 210 -25.57 -10.16 23.25
N TYR A 211 -24.95 -9.03 23.63
CA TYR A 211 -25.64 -7.84 24.09
C TYR A 211 -24.94 -6.55 23.58
N GLY A 212 -25.72 -5.53 23.15
CA GLY A 212 -25.22 -4.18 22.80
C GLY A 212 -25.57 -3.64 21.40
N LYS A 213 -25.53 -2.31 21.21
CA LYS A 213 -25.80 -1.63 19.91
C LYS A 213 -24.55 -1.00 19.30
N SER A 214 -24.06 -1.53 18.17
CA SER A 214 -23.01 -0.89 17.35
C SER A 214 -23.58 0.19 16.41
N LYS A 215 -23.30 1.47 16.73
CA LYS A 215 -23.58 2.64 15.87
C LYS A 215 -22.33 3.03 15.06
N LEU A 216 -22.14 2.37 13.91
CA LEU A 216 -21.14 2.74 12.90
C LEU A 216 -21.78 3.77 11.96
N SER A 217 -21.39 5.04 12.10
CA SER A 217 -21.83 6.17 11.25
C SER A 217 -20.77 6.44 10.17
N PHE A 218 -21.20 6.88 8.98
CA PHE A 218 -20.30 7.24 7.88
C PHE A 218 -19.23 8.27 8.29
N GLY A 219 -19.60 9.25 9.13
CA GLY A 219 -18.64 10.23 9.64
C GLY A 219 -17.54 9.63 10.52
N LYS A 220 -17.86 8.56 11.28
CA LYS A 220 -16.84 7.83 12.07
C LYS A 220 -15.88 7.07 11.15
N LEU A 221 -16.38 6.50 10.05
CA LEU A 221 -15.55 5.81 9.08
C LEU A 221 -14.57 6.78 8.40
N LEU A 222 -15.03 7.92 7.89
CA LEU A 222 -14.15 8.91 7.26
C LEU A 222 -13.05 9.38 8.20
N ARG A 223 -13.40 9.67 9.47
CA ARG A 223 -12.43 10.03 10.50
C ARG A 223 -11.40 8.91 10.74
N TYR A 224 -11.82 7.66 10.73
CA TYR A 224 -10.93 6.51 10.85
C TYR A 224 -9.94 6.45 9.68
N LEU A 225 -10.41 6.52 8.43
CA LEU A 225 -9.57 6.48 7.24
C LEU A 225 -8.58 7.66 7.20
N PHE A 226 -8.99 8.84 7.68
CA PHE A 226 -8.11 9.99 7.83
C PHE A 226 -7.01 9.75 8.88
N LYS A 227 -7.33 9.13 10.03
CA LYS A 227 -6.32 8.74 11.03
C LYS A 227 -5.29 7.75 10.47
N VAL A 228 -5.71 6.80 9.63
CA VAL A 228 -4.78 5.89 8.92
C VAL A 228 -3.77 6.70 8.10
N LYS A 229 -4.27 7.69 7.33
CA LYS A 229 -3.42 8.56 6.51
C LYS A 229 -2.46 9.38 7.37
N LEU A 230 -2.93 9.97 8.46
CA LEU A 230 -2.08 10.71 9.40
C LEU A 230 -1.01 9.82 10.05
N LEU A 231 -1.33 8.58 10.40
CA LEU A 231 -0.37 7.63 10.97
C LEU A 231 0.76 7.31 9.98
N VAL A 232 0.41 7.04 8.71
CA VAL A 232 1.40 6.79 7.65
C VAL A 232 2.27 8.01 7.43
N ILE A 233 1.67 9.21 7.36
CA ILE A 233 2.38 10.49 7.23
C ILE A 233 3.34 10.70 8.41
N LYS A 234 2.88 10.56 9.66
CA LYS A 234 3.68 10.73 10.88
C LYS A 234 4.95 9.87 10.83
N TRP A 235 4.81 8.60 10.46
CA TRP A 235 5.95 7.68 10.37
C TRP A 235 6.83 7.93 9.15
N PHE A 236 6.25 8.38 8.03
CA PHE A 236 7.03 8.82 6.88
C PHE A 236 7.96 9.97 7.25
N PHE A 237 7.46 11.00 7.93
CA PHE A 237 8.25 12.16 8.33
C PHE A 237 9.23 11.90 9.48
N LYS A 238 9.06 10.80 10.24
CA LYS A 238 9.98 10.43 11.32
C LYS A 238 11.34 9.95 10.82
N ASP A 239 11.42 9.52 9.56
CA ASP A 239 12.63 9.01 8.94
C ASP A 239 13.31 10.13 8.13
N ASN A 240 14.54 10.48 8.54
CA ASN A 240 15.28 11.64 8.07
C ASN A 240 15.48 11.65 6.54
N TYR A 241 15.68 10.48 5.92
CA TYR A 241 15.89 10.40 4.47
C TYR A 241 14.61 10.68 3.67
N ASN A 242 13.44 10.39 4.23
CA ASN A 242 12.18 10.79 3.61
C ASN A 242 12.02 12.31 3.60
N LEU A 243 12.42 12.97 4.69
CA LEU A 243 12.35 14.43 4.79
C LEU A 243 13.36 15.09 3.83
N LEU A 244 14.59 14.55 3.75
CA LEU A 244 15.59 14.99 2.77
C LEU A 244 15.09 14.80 1.34
N PHE A 245 14.47 13.66 1.04
CA PHE A 245 13.88 13.40 -0.28
C PHE A 245 12.80 14.42 -0.64
N ILE A 246 11.86 14.73 0.27
CA ILE A 246 10.82 15.74 0.01
C ILE A 246 11.46 17.11 -0.27
N LYS A 247 12.40 17.55 0.57
CA LYS A 247 13.07 18.84 0.41
C LYS A 247 13.80 18.91 -0.93
N PHE A 248 14.52 17.85 -1.28
CA PHE A 248 15.21 17.73 -2.57
C PHE A 248 14.23 17.77 -3.74
N MET A 249 13.14 16.99 -3.70
CA MET A 249 12.15 16.97 -4.79
C MET A 249 11.45 18.32 -4.96
N LEU A 250 11.11 19.02 -3.87
CA LEU A 250 10.57 20.37 -3.95
C LEU A 250 11.56 21.32 -4.61
N PHE A 251 12.82 21.32 -4.16
CA PHE A 251 13.88 22.13 -4.74
C PHE A 251 14.09 21.82 -6.23
N ALA A 252 14.23 20.55 -6.60
CA ALA A 252 14.46 20.12 -7.98
C ALA A 252 13.27 20.46 -8.90
N THR A 253 12.03 20.34 -8.41
CA THR A 253 10.82 20.71 -9.15
C THR A 253 10.77 22.22 -9.42
N VAL A 254 11.06 23.03 -8.40
CA VAL A 254 11.12 24.50 -8.54
C VAL A 254 12.24 24.90 -9.49
N LEU A 255 13.43 24.29 -9.34
CA LEU A 255 14.56 24.54 -10.23
C LEU A 255 14.19 24.24 -11.70
N ARG A 256 13.59 23.08 -11.98
CA ARG A 256 13.11 22.73 -13.33
C ARG A 256 12.11 23.73 -13.87
N PHE A 257 11.17 24.16 -13.03
CA PHE A 257 10.17 25.14 -13.43
C PHE A 257 10.83 26.47 -13.83
N VAL A 258 11.78 26.97 -13.04
CA VAL A 258 12.56 28.18 -13.39
C VAL A 258 13.34 27.98 -14.69
N LEU A 259 14.07 26.87 -14.83
CA LEU A 259 14.87 26.58 -16.02
C LEU A 259 14.01 26.37 -17.28
N SER A 260 12.77 25.88 -17.13
CA SER A 260 11.87 25.58 -18.25
C SER A 260 11.50 26.80 -19.08
N GLY A 261 11.60 28.01 -18.53
CA GLY A 261 11.35 29.25 -19.26
C GLY A 261 12.58 29.88 -19.92
N MET A 262 13.78 29.33 -19.70
CA MET A 262 15.03 29.95 -20.15
C MET A 262 15.36 29.70 -21.63
N PHE A 263 14.73 28.69 -22.25
CA PHE A 263 14.98 28.27 -23.63
C PHE A 263 13.67 28.15 -24.40
N GLY A 264 13.72 28.38 -25.71
CA GLY A 264 12.58 28.17 -26.61
C GLY A 264 12.12 26.70 -26.67
N LEU A 265 10.99 26.46 -27.34
CA LEU A 265 10.51 25.09 -27.59
C LEU A 265 11.46 24.37 -28.55
N THR A 266 11.64 23.08 -28.31
CA THR A 266 12.27 22.17 -29.27
C THR A 266 11.30 21.82 -30.41
N ASP A 267 11.82 21.24 -31.50
CA ASP A 267 11.00 20.80 -32.63
C ASP A 267 9.95 19.77 -32.20
N ASP A 268 10.34 18.81 -31.35
CA ASP A 268 9.45 17.80 -30.77
C ASP A 268 8.34 18.43 -29.94
N GLU A 269 8.66 19.35 -29.03
CA GLU A 269 7.64 20.03 -28.21
C GLU A 269 6.68 20.85 -29.06
N SER A 270 7.17 21.47 -30.13
CA SER A 270 6.35 22.24 -31.06
C SER A 270 5.37 21.33 -31.80
N HIS A 271 5.81 20.15 -32.22
CA HIS A 271 4.96 19.10 -32.81
C HIS A 271 3.88 18.62 -31.83
N TYR A 272 4.24 18.26 -30.59
CA TYR A 272 3.25 17.82 -29.60
C TYR A 272 2.35 18.94 -29.08
N TRP A 273 2.77 20.19 -29.18
CA TRP A 273 1.89 21.33 -28.94
C TRP A 273 0.79 21.43 -30.01
N GLN A 274 1.06 21.05 -31.27
CA GLN A 274 0.02 20.98 -32.30
C GLN A 274 -1.06 19.94 -31.98
N TYR A 275 -0.68 18.80 -31.39
CA TYR A 275 -1.66 17.82 -30.91
C TYR A 275 -2.64 18.47 -29.92
N ALA A 276 -2.13 19.31 -29.02
CA ALA A 276 -2.96 20.01 -28.04
C ALA A 276 -3.94 21.01 -28.69
N GLN A 277 -3.65 21.51 -29.89
CA GLN A 277 -4.56 22.39 -30.65
C GLN A 277 -5.66 21.59 -31.36
N TYR A 278 -5.36 20.36 -31.78
CA TYR A 278 -6.25 19.49 -32.56
C TYR A 278 -6.42 18.14 -31.88
N LEU A 279 -7.14 18.14 -30.76
CA LEU A 279 -7.34 16.94 -29.96
C LEU A 279 -8.05 15.84 -30.76
N ASP A 280 -7.38 14.69 -30.86
CA ASP A 280 -7.95 13.47 -31.43
C ASP A 280 -7.59 12.24 -30.58
N PHE A 281 -8.13 11.07 -30.90
CA PHE A 281 -7.92 9.81 -30.20
C PHE A 281 -6.55 9.18 -30.48
N SER A 282 -5.86 9.55 -31.57
CA SER A 282 -4.49 9.16 -31.87
C SER A 282 -3.94 10.08 -32.98
N TYR A 283 -2.65 9.96 -33.27
CA TYR A 283 -1.95 10.77 -34.27
C TYR A 283 -1.00 9.90 -35.09
N TYR A 284 -0.46 10.47 -36.17
CA TYR A 284 0.39 9.76 -37.13
C TYR A 284 1.56 9.01 -36.48
N ASP A 285 2.26 9.63 -35.52
CA ASP A 285 3.44 9.05 -34.91
C ASP A 285 3.16 8.49 -33.50
N HIS A 286 2.36 9.17 -32.67
CA HIS A 286 2.19 8.79 -31.27
C HIS A 286 0.74 8.72 -30.77
N PRO A 287 0.47 7.98 -29.68
CA PRO A 287 -0.77 8.08 -28.91
C PRO A 287 -1.02 9.48 -28.30
N PRO A 288 -2.24 9.78 -27.84
CA PRO A 288 -2.66 11.17 -27.65
C PRO A 288 -2.31 11.80 -26.29
N MET A 289 -1.85 11.04 -25.30
CA MET A 289 -1.77 11.52 -23.91
C MET A 289 -0.88 12.76 -23.73
N VAL A 290 0.22 12.86 -24.48
CA VAL A 290 1.10 14.03 -24.41
C VAL A 290 0.35 15.31 -24.80
N GLY A 291 -0.44 15.26 -25.88
CA GLY A 291 -1.27 16.37 -26.34
C GLY A 291 -2.39 16.71 -25.36
N TYR A 292 -3.02 15.70 -24.75
CA TYR A 292 -4.06 15.91 -23.72
C TYR A 292 -3.51 16.63 -22.48
N LEU A 293 -2.31 16.27 -22.03
CA LEU A 293 -1.69 16.91 -20.88
C LEU A 293 -1.25 18.35 -21.20
N ILE A 294 -0.68 18.59 -22.38
CA ILE A 294 -0.33 19.94 -22.84
C ILE A 294 -1.60 20.80 -22.95
N TYR A 295 -2.67 20.28 -23.55
CA TYR A 295 -3.95 21.00 -23.64
C TYR A 295 -4.50 21.38 -22.27
N LEU A 296 -4.45 20.45 -21.30
CA LEU A 296 -4.94 20.72 -19.96
C LEU A 296 -4.12 21.81 -19.27
N SER A 297 -2.78 21.76 -19.37
CA SER A 297 -1.92 22.76 -18.72
C SER A 297 -2.02 24.14 -19.38
N THR A 298 -2.07 24.21 -20.71
CA THR A 298 -2.23 25.49 -21.44
C THR A 298 -3.63 26.09 -21.27
N LYS A 299 -4.67 25.27 -21.10
CA LYS A 299 -6.01 25.77 -20.77
C LYS A 299 -6.08 26.40 -19.38
N ILE A 300 -5.31 25.90 -18.42
CA ILE A 300 -5.30 26.41 -17.04
C ILE A 300 -4.39 27.64 -16.89
N LEU A 301 -3.21 27.63 -17.51
CA LEU A 301 -2.16 28.63 -17.31
C LEU A 301 -1.95 29.57 -18.50
N GLY A 302 -2.72 29.40 -19.57
CA GLY A 302 -2.56 30.12 -20.83
C GLY A 302 -1.48 29.51 -21.74
N ASN A 303 -1.40 30.04 -22.96
CA ASN A 303 -0.45 29.60 -23.98
C ASN A 303 0.93 30.24 -23.76
N ASN A 304 1.77 29.60 -22.95
CA ASN A 304 3.16 30.00 -22.71
C ASN A 304 4.07 28.77 -22.54
N LEU A 305 5.40 29.00 -22.56
CA LEU A 305 6.41 27.95 -22.46
C LEU A 305 6.27 27.09 -21.19
N TYR A 306 6.03 27.74 -20.04
CA TYR A 306 5.87 27.05 -18.76
C TYR A 306 4.68 26.10 -18.79
N ALA A 307 3.55 26.53 -19.36
CA ALA A 307 2.37 25.70 -19.48
C ALA A 307 2.60 24.45 -20.34
N VAL A 308 3.32 24.58 -21.46
CA VAL A 308 3.66 23.43 -22.33
C VAL A 308 4.59 22.43 -21.64
N ARG A 309 5.53 22.92 -20.81
CA ARG A 309 6.54 22.09 -20.10
C ARG A 309 6.10 21.54 -18.76
N LEU A 310 5.05 22.12 -18.17
CA LEU A 310 4.54 21.72 -16.87
C LEU A 310 4.20 20.21 -16.77
N PRO A 311 3.59 19.57 -17.78
CA PRO A 311 3.36 18.13 -17.77
C PRO A 311 4.64 17.30 -17.56
N ALA A 312 5.75 17.61 -18.25
CA ALA A 312 7.02 16.88 -18.08
C ALA A 312 7.52 16.94 -16.65
N ILE A 313 7.52 18.15 -16.06
CA ILE A 313 8.00 18.40 -14.70
C ILE A 313 7.19 17.59 -13.69
N PHE A 314 5.85 17.60 -13.80
CA PHE A 314 4.99 16.81 -12.93
C PHE A 314 5.16 15.31 -13.15
N CYS A 315 5.13 14.85 -14.40
CA CYS A 315 5.25 13.43 -14.73
C CYS A 315 6.58 12.86 -14.21
N PHE A 316 7.69 13.57 -14.41
CA PHE A 316 9.00 13.15 -13.92
C PHE A 316 9.09 13.18 -12.38
N THR A 317 8.49 14.18 -11.74
CA THR A 317 8.42 14.26 -10.28
C THR A 317 7.66 13.07 -9.70
N ILE A 318 6.49 12.74 -10.28
CA ILE A 318 5.68 11.59 -9.88
C ILE A 318 6.45 10.29 -10.14
N ALA A 319 7.09 10.14 -11.30
CA ALA A 319 7.92 8.98 -11.63
C ALA A 319 9.03 8.77 -10.58
N THR A 320 9.74 9.84 -10.20
CA THR A 320 10.80 9.79 -9.17
C THR A 320 10.23 9.43 -7.80
N VAL A 321 9.05 9.93 -7.43
CA VAL A 321 8.39 9.55 -6.16
C VAL A 321 8.07 8.06 -6.13
N TYR A 322 7.56 7.49 -7.22
CA TYR A 322 7.31 6.05 -7.28
C TYR A 322 8.61 5.23 -7.31
N PHE A 323 9.65 5.70 -8.00
CA PHE A 323 10.98 5.09 -7.96
C PHE A 323 11.54 5.05 -6.53
N TYR A 324 11.51 6.18 -5.81
CA TYR A 324 11.90 6.25 -4.40
C TYR A 324 11.15 5.24 -3.54
N ARG A 325 9.83 5.13 -3.73
CA ARG A 325 9.00 4.18 -2.98
C ARG A 325 9.35 2.73 -3.27
N ILE A 326 9.62 2.37 -4.53
CA ILE A 326 10.05 1.02 -4.90
C ILE A 326 11.37 0.70 -4.21
N VAL A 327 12.39 1.54 -4.38
CA VAL A 327 13.73 1.30 -3.82
C VAL A 327 13.68 1.24 -2.30
N LYS A 328 12.90 2.12 -1.66
CA LYS A 328 12.74 2.13 -0.20
C LYS A 328 12.12 0.84 0.33
N GLU A 329 11.18 0.26 -0.42
CA GLU A 329 10.52 -0.99 -0.03
C GLU A 329 11.37 -2.23 -0.24
N ILE A 330 12.23 -2.22 -1.26
CA ILE A 330 13.14 -3.33 -1.53
C ILE A 330 14.37 -3.27 -0.61
N PHE A 331 14.87 -2.05 -0.36
CA PHE A 331 16.09 -1.80 0.38
C PHE A 331 15.82 -0.93 1.61
N SER A 332 16.21 0.35 1.59
CA SER A 332 16.09 1.28 2.71
C SER A 332 15.81 2.71 2.22
N SER A 333 15.35 3.58 3.12
CA SER A 333 15.11 5.00 2.80
C SER A 333 16.38 5.76 2.41
N GLN A 334 17.53 5.35 2.96
CA GLN A 334 18.85 5.88 2.62
C GLN A 334 19.22 5.57 1.17
N ILE A 335 19.15 4.28 0.79
CA ILE A 335 19.47 3.84 -0.57
C ILE A 335 18.51 4.50 -1.56
N ALA A 336 17.22 4.54 -1.23
CA ALA A 336 16.21 5.20 -2.06
C ALA A 336 16.49 6.69 -2.30
N PHE A 337 16.99 7.39 -1.30
CA PHE A 337 17.33 8.80 -1.43
C PHE A 337 18.49 9.00 -2.40
N TYR A 338 19.60 8.28 -2.22
CA TYR A 338 20.78 8.42 -3.08
C TYR A 338 20.52 7.96 -4.52
N THR A 339 19.78 6.87 -4.74
CA THR A 339 19.44 6.46 -6.11
C THR A 339 18.48 7.44 -6.79
N SER A 340 17.54 8.04 -6.05
CA SER A 340 16.68 9.10 -6.59
C SER A 340 17.47 10.36 -6.91
N LEU A 341 18.45 10.72 -6.07
CA LEU A 341 19.37 11.82 -6.31
C LEU A 341 20.14 11.58 -7.62
N LEU A 342 20.74 10.40 -7.77
CA LEU A 342 21.44 9.99 -8.99
C LEU A 342 20.52 10.09 -10.21
N LEU A 343 19.31 9.51 -10.16
CA LEU A 343 18.34 9.57 -11.26
C LEU A 343 18.05 11.01 -11.73
N ASN A 344 18.02 11.96 -10.80
CA ASN A 344 17.73 13.37 -11.10
C ASN A 344 18.94 14.12 -11.67
N PHE A 345 20.17 13.64 -11.43
CA PHE A 345 21.41 14.21 -11.96
C PHE A 345 21.91 13.55 -13.25
N ILE A 346 21.33 12.42 -13.64
CA ILE A 346 21.58 11.82 -14.96
C ILE A 346 21.19 12.86 -16.04
N PRO A 347 22.12 13.28 -16.94
CA PRO A 347 21.87 14.34 -17.90
C PRO A 347 20.60 14.12 -18.75
N ILE A 348 20.40 12.91 -19.29
CA ILE A 348 19.22 12.62 -20.11
C ILE A 348 17.91 12.72 -19.30
N SER A 349 17.93 12.28 -18.04
CA SER A 349 16.79 12.38 -17.13
C SER A 349 16.51 13.83 -16.75
N PHE A 350 17.55 14.64 -16.54
CA PHE A 350 17.41 16.06 -16.23
C PHE A 350 16.80 16.83 -17.40
N VAL A 351 17.31 16.65 -18.61
CA VAL A 351 16.74 17.30 -19.81
C VAL A 351 15.32 16.80 -20.07
N GLY A 352 15.11 15.48 -20.04
CA GLY A 352 13.78 14.88 -20.17
C GLY A 352 12.80 15.34 -19.09
N SER A 353 13.25 15.73 -17.90
CA SER A 353 12.36 16.24 -16.86
C SER A 353 11.81 17.65 -17.12
N ILE A 354 12.32 18.36 -18.13
CA ILE A 354 11.91 19.73 -18.49
C ILE A 354 11.09 19.72 -19.80
N ILE A 355 11.45 18.87 -20.75
CA ILE A 355 10.88 18.83 -22.10
C ILE A 355 9.66 17.90 -22.14
N THR A 356 8.50 18.39 -22.61
CA THR A 356 7.28 17.57 -22.72
C THR A 356 7.26 16.73 -23.99
N ILE A 357 7.64 15.47 -23.84
CA ILE A 357 7.63 14.43 -24.87
C ILE A 357 6.91 13.15 -24.37
N PRO A 358 6.46 12.25 -25.25
CA PRO A 358 5.77 11.01 -24.87
C PRO A 358 6.49 10.15 -23.81
N GLU A 359 7.82 10.15 -23.81
CA GLU A 359 8.68 9.40 -22.90
C GLU A 359 8.49 9.80 -21.43
N THR A 360 8.30 11.10 -21.16
CA THR A 360 8.17 11.61 -19.79
C THR A 360 6.84 11.19 -19.17
N VAL A 361 5.79 11.24 -19.99
CA VAL A 361 4.45 10.79 -19.62
C VAL A 361 4.42 9.28 -19.46
N LEU A 362 5.06 8.53 -20.37
CA LEU A 362 5.23 7.09 -20.24
C LEU A 362 5.95 6.74 -18.94
N GLY A 363 7.06 7.42 -18.62
CA GLY A 363 7.86 7.16 -17.43
C GLY A 363 7.07 7.26 -16.13
N MET A 364 6.14 8.21 -16.03
CA MET A 364 5.21 8.31 -14.91
C MET A 364 4.35 7.06 -14.75
N PHE A 365 3.60 6.69 -15.80
CA PHE A 365 2.71 5.52 -15.74
C PHE A 365 3.50 4.21 -15.60
N TRP A 366 4.69 4.12 -16.17
CA TRP A 366 5.59 2.98 -16.04
C TRP A 366 6.03 2.77 -14.59
N MET A 367 6.52 3.81 -13.92
CA MET A 367 6.95 3.70 -12.52
C MET A 367 5.77 3.41 -11.58
N MET A 368 4.61 4.02 -11.83
CA MET A 368 3.38 3.69 -11.12
C MET A 368 3.00 2.21 -11.31
N TYR A 369 2.99 1.73 -12.56
CA TYR A 369 2.67 0.35 -12.89
C TYR A 369 3.60 -0.62 -12.16
N VAL A 370 4.92 -0.43 -12.27
CA VAL A 370 5.90 -1.30 -11.62
C VAL A 370 5.70 -1.33 -10.11
N PHE A 371 5.45 -0.18 -9.46
CA PHE A 371 5.21 -0.12 -8.03
C PHE A 371 3.97 -0.93 -7.62
N TYR A 372 2.82 -0.72 -8.27
CA TYR A 372 1.58 -1.40 -7.91
C TYR A 372 1.60 -2.88 -8.30
N PHE A 373 2.27 -3.24 -9.39
CA PHE A 373 2.46 -4.63 -9.78
C PHE A 373 3.38 -5.37 -8.80
N TYR A 374 4.46 -4.74 -8.34
CA TYR A 374 5.30 -5.24 -7.25
C TYR A 374 4.48 -5.47 -5.97
N LYS A 375 3.63 -4.50 -5.58
CA LYS A 375 2.71 -4.66 -4.45
C LYS A 375 1.73 -5.82 -4.63
N PHE A 376 1.22 -6.01 -5.84
CA PHE A 376 0.37 -7.16 -6.17
C PHE A 376 1.12 -8.47 -5.98
N ILE A 377 2.36 -8.58 -6.45
CA ILE A 377 3.18 -9.79 -6.31
C ILE A 377 3.38 -10.15 -4.82
N LEU A 378 3.61 -9.16 -3.96
CA LEU A 378 3.82 -9.37 -2.53
C LEU A 378 2.53 -9.71 -1.77
N THR A 379 1.46 -8.96 -2.04
CA THR A 379 0.22 -9.03 -1.24
C THR A 379 -0.82 -9.98 -1.82
N LYS A 380 -0.64 -10.40 -3.07
CA LYS A 380 -1.59 -11.15 -3.89
C LYS A 380 -2.99 -10.53 -3.91
N ASP A 381 -3.07 -9.20 -3.80
CA ASP A 381 -4.32 -8.46 -3.80
C ASP A 381 -4.81 -8.17 -5.22
N ILE A 382 -5.94 -8.73 -5.61
CA ILE A 382 -6.40 -8.64 -7.00
C ILE A 382 -6.81 -7.23 -7.43
N TRP A 383 -7.20 -6.38 -6.49
CA TRP A 383 -7.56 -4.99 -6.79
C TRP A 383 -6.35 -4.20 -7.29
N LEU A 384 -5.14 -4.55 -6.82
CA LEU A 384 -3.91 -3.98 -7.32
C LEU A 384 -3.65 -4.38 -8.77
N LEU A 385 -3.94 -5.62 -9.14
CA LEU A 385 -3.81 -6.09 -10.52
C LEU A 385 -4.77 -5.35 -11.46
N TYR A 386 -6.03 -5.16 -11.06
CA TYR A 386 -6.98 -4.38 -11.85
C TYR A 386 -6.54 -2.92 -12.00
N PHE A 387 -6.00 -2.31 -10.94
CA PHE A 387 -5.42 -0.97 -11.02
C PHE A 387 -4.21 -0.91 -11.96
N CYS A 388 -3.39 -1.96 -12.01
CA CYS A 388 -2.32 -2.08 -13.01
C CYS A 388 -2.88 -2.11 -14.44
N GLY A 389 -4.07 -2.67 -14.66
CA GLY A 389 -4.77 -2.64 -15.95
C GLY A 389 -5.10 -1.21 -16.38
N VAL A 390 -5.58 -0.39 -15.43
CA VAL A 390 -5.82 1.05 -15.65
C VAL A 390 -4.53 1.77 -16.04
N LEU A 391 -3.46 1.57 -15.27
CA LEU A 391 -2.17 2.20 -15.51
C LEU A 391 -1.54 1.77 -16.84
N LEU A 392 -1.66 0.49 -17.22
CA LEU A 392 -1.20 0.00 -18.51
C LEU A 392 -1.97 0.65 -19.66
N GLY A 393 -3.30 0.79 -19.54
CA GLY A 393 -4.11 1.51 -20.53
C GLY A 393 -3.62 2.94 -20.72
N PHE A 394 -3.38 3.68 -19.64
CA PHE A 394 -2.83 5.03 -19.72
C PHE A 394 -1.39 5.08 -20.25
N ALA A 395 -0.54 4.11 -19.91
CA ALA A 395 0.80 4.00 -20.47
C ALA A 395 0.77 3.79 -22.00
N LEU A 396 -0.15 2.95 -22.50
CA LEU A 396 -0.37 2.74 -23.93
C LEU A 396 -0.92 4.00 -24.62
N LEU A 397 -1.72 4.81 -23.93
CA LEU A 397 -2.14 6.14 -24.42
C LEU A 397 -0.99 7.16 -24.44
N SER A 398 0.14 6.89 -23.80
CA SER A 398 1.35 7.71 -23.90
C SER A 398 2.29 7.23 -25.00
N LYS A 399 2.56 5.92 -25.06
CA LYS A 399 3.46 5.35 -26.08
C LYS A 399 3.15 3.87 -26.32
N TYR A 400 3.16 3.45 -27.58
CA TYR A 400 2.89 2.06 -27.96
C TYR A 400 3.87 1.04 -27.34
N THR A 401 5.12 1.47 -27.06
CA THR A 401 6.14 0.64 -26.40
C THR A 401 5.76 0.24 -24.97
N ALA A 402 4.73 0.84 -24.37
CA ALA A 402 4.16 0.38 -23.10
C ALA A 402 3.68 -1.07 -23.14
N VAL A 403 3.46 -1.67 -24.33
CA VAL A 403 3.18 -3.11 -24.47
C VAL A 403 4.25 -4.00 -23.80
N PHE A 404 5.51 -3.52 -23.70
CA PHE A 404 6.56 -4.27 -23.00
C PHE A 404 6.34 -4.37 -21.48
N LEU A 405 5.59 -3.45 -20.86
CA LEU A 405 5.14 -3.60 -19.47
C LEU A 405 4.21 -4.80 -19.32
N PHE A 406 3.25 -4.95 -20.26
CA PHE A 406 2.35 -6.10 -20.29
C PHE A 406 3.15 -7.40 -20.45
N LEU A 407 4.06 -7.47 -21.43
CA LEU A 407 4.88 -8.66 -21.66
C LEU A 407 5.73 -9.01 -20.43
N GLY A 408 6.39 -8.03 -19.80
CA GLY A 408 7.14 -8.24 -18.56
C GLY A 408 6.27 -8.77 -17.42
N SER A 409 5.05 -8.26 -17.28
CA SER A 409 4.08 -8.74 -16.29
C SER A 409 3.65 -10.18 -16.52
N VAL A 410 3.43 -10.56 -17.79
CA VAL A 410 3.07 -11.93 -18.19
C VAL A 410 4.22 -12.87 -17.88
N VAL A 411 5.46 -12.51 -18.24
CA VAL A 411 6.64 -13.31 -17.91
C VAL A 411 6.74 -13.55 -16.40
N ILE A 412 6.59 -12.51 -15.58
CA ILE A 412 6.65 -12.65 -14.11
C ILE A 412 5.53 -13.58 -13.59
N ILE A 413 4.31 -13.43 -14.10
CA ILE A 413 3.16 -14.27 -13.71
C ILE A 413 3.39 -15.74 -14.10
N LEU A 414 3.97 -15.98 -15.28
CA LEU A 414 4.28 -17.34 -15.76
C LEU A 414 5.46 -17.96 -15.01
N VAL A 415 6.45 -17.18 -14.60
CA VAL A 415 7.62 -17.66 -13.86
C VAL A 415 7.26 -18.04 -12.42
N ASP A 416 6.51 -17.21 -11.68
CA ASP A 416 6.11 -17.50 -10.28
C ASP A 416 5.00 -18.58 -10.23
N PRO A 417 5.28 -19.80 -9.73
CA PRO A 417 4.28 -20.87 -9.65
C PRO A 417 3.01 -20.49 -8.87
N LYS A 418 3.13 -19.57 -7.91
CA LYS A 418 1.99 -19.08 -7.12
C LYS A 418 1.08 -18.14 -7.91
N LEU A 419 1.61 -17.47 -8.94
CA LEU A 419 0.85 -16.54 -9.78
C LEU A 419 0.25 -17.20 -11.02
N ARG A 420 0.78 -18.35 -11.48
CA ARG A 420 0.26 -19.07 -12.67
C ARG A 420 -1.24 -19.32 -12.66
N ARG A 421 -1.83 -19.58 -11.49
CA ARG A 421 -3.29 -19.79 -11.35
C ARG A 421 -4.10 -18.55 -11.70
N ILE A 422 -3.52 -17.35 -11.54
CA ILE A 422 -4.16 -16.08 -11.90
C ILE A 422 -4.18 -15.92 -13.42
N PHE A 423 -3.12 -16.35 -14.12
CA PHE A 423 -3.03 -16.26 -15.59
C PHE A 423 -4.18 -16.95 -16.31
N LEU A 424 -4.55 -18.16 -15.83
CA LEU A 424 -5.68 -18.94 -16.34
C LEU A 424 -7.01 -18.54 -15.69
N GLY A 425 -6.98 -17.62 -14.72
CA GLY A 425 -8.15 -17.17 -13.98
C GLY A 425 -8.81 -15.96 -14.65
N LYS A 426 -10.09 -15.74 -14.32
CA LYS A 426 -10.88 -14.60 -14.79
C LYS A 426 -10.21 -13.24 -14.53
N ASP A 427 -9.42 -13.14 -13.47
CA ASP A 427 -8.83 -11.87 -13.05
C ASP A 427 -7.78 -11.35 -14.02
N PHE A 428 -7.03 -12.25 -14.67
CA PHE A 428 -6.08 -11.86 -15.71
C PHE A 428 -6.82 -11.32 -16.95
N PHE A 429 -7.94 -11.94 -17.32
CA PHE A 429 -8.80 -11.43 -18.40
C PHE A 429 -9.40 -10.06 -18.06
N VAL A 430 -9.87 -9.85 -16.82
CA VAL A 430 -10.38 -8.55 -16.37
C VAL A 430 -9.28 -7.48 -16.43
N TYR A 431 -8.07 -7.80 -15.99
CA TYR A 431 -6.90 -6.92 -16.12
C TYR A 431 -6.64 -6.50 -17.58
N CYS A 432 -6.64 -7.46 -18.50
CA CYS A 432 -6.47 -7.20 -19.93
C CYS A 432 -7.62 -6.35 -20.49
N LEU A 433 -8.88 -6.69 -20.13
CA LEU A 433 -10.07 -6.00 -20.60
C LEU A 433 -10.08 -4.53 -20.17
N ILE A 434 -9.71 -4.23 -18.91
CA ILE A 434 -9.61 -2.86 -18.41
C ILE A 434 -8.60 -2.07 -19.24
N SER A 435 -7.40 -2.63 -19.47
CA SER A 435 -6.36 -1.96 -20.24
C SER A 435 -6.78 -1.71 -21.69
N LEU A 436 -7.37 -2.73 -22.35
CA LEU A 436 -7.86 -2.64 -23.72
C LEU A 436 -9.02 -1.66 -23.86
N THR A 437 -9.91 -1.56 -22.87
CA THR A 437 -11.03 -0.61 -22.89
C THR A 437 -10.54 0.83 -22.82
N ILE A 438 -9.49 1.11 -22.03
CA ILE A 438 -8.90 2.45 -21.97
C ILE A 438 -8.15 2.78 -23.26
N PHE A 439 -7.49 1.79 -23.87
CA PHE A 439 -6.72 1.96 -25.10
C PHE A 439 -7.57 1.87 -26.39
N SER A 440 -8.81 1.40 -26.31
CA SER A 440 -9.66 1.16 -27.48
C SER A 440 -9.90 2.39 -28.38
N PRO A 441 -9.97 3.65 -27.88
CA PRO A 441 -10.12 4.80 -28.76
C PRO A 441 -8.97 4.93 -29.77
N VAL A 442 -7.73 4.63 -29.36
CA VAL A 442 -6.55 4.64 -30.25
C VAL A 442 -6.66 3.55 -31.32
N ILE A 443 -7.18 2.38 -30.94
CA ILE A 443 -7.40 1.26 -31.87
C ILE A 443 -8.45 1.65 -32.90
N MET A 444 -9.59 2.19 -32.46
CA MET A 444 -10.68 2.63 -33.33
C MET A 444 -10.23 3.73 -34.30
N TRP A 445 -9.46 4.70 -33.80
CA TRP A 445 -8.87 5.74 -34.63
C TRP A 445 -7.96 5.15 -35.71
N ASN A 446 -7.09 4.21 -35.34
CA ASN A 446 -6.19 3.57 -36.30
C ASN A 446 -6.95 2.72 -37.32
N ILE A 447 -8.04 2.04 -36.95
CA ILE A 447 -8.89 1.33 -37.91
C ILE A 447 -9.43 2.30 -38.97
N ALA A 448 -9.95 3.46 -38.56
CA ALA A 448 -10.44 4.50 -39.47
C ALA A 448 -9.33 5.07 -40.38
N HIS A 449 -8.08 5.13 -39.88
CA HIS A 449 -6.92 5.68 -40.58
C HIS A 449 -5.98 4.61 -41.16
N LYS A 450 -6.50 3.41 -41.48
CA LYS A 450 -5.74 2.33 -42.14
C LYS A 450 -4.44 1.93 -41.43
N PHE A 451 -4.46 1.97 -40.09
CA PHE A 451 -3.37 1.66 -39.16
C PHE A 451 -2.09 2.47 -39.42
N VAL A 452 -2.24 3.73 -39.84
CA VAL A 452 -1.11 4.58 -40.22
C VAL A 452 -0.06 4.71 -39.11
N SER A 453 -0.47 4.84 -37.84
CA SER A 453 0.48 5.03 -36.74
C SER A 453 1.28 3.79 -36.41
N PHE A 454 0.62 2.62 -36.44
CA PHE A 454 1.32 1.35 -36.27
C PHE A 454 2.29 1.06 -37.41
N LYS A 455 1.90 1.40 -38.65
CA LYS A 455 2.81 1.29 -39.81
C LYS A 455 4.02 2.18 -39.65
N TYR A 456 3.83 3.45 -39.27
CA TYR A 456 4.93 4.38 -39.02
C TYR A 456 5.92 3.80 -38.01
N GLN A 457 5.44 3.32 -36.86
CA GLN A 457 6.29 2.75 -35.81
C GLN A 457 7.01 1.47 -36.26
N PHE A 458 6.34 0.60 -37.03
CA PHE A 458 6.96 -0.61 -37.55
C PHE A 458 8.05 -0.31 -38.59
N PHE A 459 7.78 0.59 -39.54
CA PHE A 459 8.77 1.03 -40.53
C PHE A 459 9.93 1.77 -39.88
N HIS A 460 9.69 2.55 -38.83
CA HIS A 460 10.76 3.25 -38.14
C HIS A 460 11.66 2.28 -37.34
N ALA A 461 11.09 1.20 -36.79
CA ALA A 461 11.82 0.16 -36.06
C ALA A 461 12.57 -0.83 -36.97
N VAL A 462 12.02 -1.20 -38.13
CA VAL A 462 12.54 -2.28 -39.00
C VAL A 462 13.15 -1.76 -40.32
N GLY A 463 12.78 -0.54 -40.74
CA GLY A 463 13.18 0.05 -42.03
C GLY A 463 14.60 0.62 -42.08
N ALA A 464 15.34 0.63 -40.97
CA ALA A 464 16.75 1.00 -40.96
C ALA A 464 17.59 -0.10 -41.63
N LYS A 465 17.92 0.08 -42.91
CA LYS A 465 18.84 -0.77 -43.69
C LYS A 465 20.31 -0.73 -43.18
N SER A 466 20.60 -0.20 -41.99
CA SER A 466 21.97 -0.18 -41.49
C SER A 466 22.32 -1.53 -40.89
N LEU A 467 23.05 -2.34 -41.66
CA LEU A 467 23.85 -3.44 -41.14
C LEU A 467 24.74 -2.90 -40.00
N PHE A 468 24.92 -3.70 -38.95
CA PHE A 468 25.74 -3.36 -37.79
C PHE A 468 27.12 -2.81 -38.23
N SER A 469 27.49 -1.63 -37.72
CA SER A 469 28.79 -1.00 -37.93
C SER A 469 29.51 -0.89 -36.60
N PHE A 470 30.73 -1.42 -36.52
CA PHE A 470 31.54 -1.35 -35.29
C PHE A 470 31.82 0.10 -34.88
N LYS A 471 32.03 1.00 -35.85
CA LYS A 471 32.21 2.43 -35.58
C LYS A 471 30.97 3.03 -34.91
N THR A 472 29.80 2.80 -35.50
CA THR A 472 28.52 3.30 -34.97
C THR A 472 28.19 2.67 -33.62
N PHE A 473 28.61 1.42 -33.39
CA PHE A 473 28.48 0.76 -32.10
C PHE A 473 29.33 1.44 -31.01
N ILE A 474 30.61 1.72 -31.28
CA ILE A 474 31.48 2.42 -30.33
C ILE A 474 30.99 3.87 -30.09
N GLU A 475 30.61 4.58 -31.15
CA GLU A 475 30.01 5.91 -31.04
C GLU A 475 28.78 5.87 -30.14
N ASN A 476 27.88 4.90 -30.35
CA ASN A 476 26.71 4.72 -29.48
C ASN A 476 27.10 4.46 -28.03
N ILE A 477 28.11 3.62 -27.74
CA ILE A 477 28.57 3.39 -26.35
C ILE A 477 29.05 4.69 -25.71
N VAL A 478 29.88 5.46 -26.43
CA VAL A 478 30.41 6.74 -25.94
C VAL A 478 29.27 7.73 -25.69
N PHE A 479 28.35 7.88 -26.63
CA PHE A 479 27.17 8.73 -26.46
C PHE A 479 26.33 8.29 -25.26
N GLN A 480 26.02 6.99 -25.13
CA GLN A 480 25.25 6.46 -24.00
C GLN A 480 25.95 6.71 -22.65
N SER A 481 27.29 6.61 -22.60
CA SER A 481 28.06 6.92 -21.39
C SER A 481 27.96 8.39 -21.00
N ALA A 482 27.95 9.30 -21.97
CA ALA A 482 27.74 10.73 -21.72
C ALA A 482 26.29 11.02 -21.30
N TYR A 483 25.30 10.41 -21.95
CA TYR A 483 23.87 10.58 -21.64
C TYR A 483 23.50 10.11 -20.23
N MET A 484 24.04 8.97 -19.80
CA MET A 484 23.78 8.36 -18.48
C MET A 484 24.58 9.00 -17.34
N SER A 485 25.58 9.85 -17.63
CA SER A 485 26.76 10.14 -16.79
C SER A 485 27.78 9.01 -16.81
N ILE A 486 29.04 9.34 -17.10
CA ILE A 486 30.16 8.39 -17.20
C ILE A 486 30.27 7.56 -15.91
N ILE A 487 30.06 8.18 -14.75
CA ILE A 487 30.15 7.52 -13.45
C ILE A 487 29.03 6.46 -13.30
N VAL A 488 27.79 6.82 -13.64
CA VAL A 488 26.65 5.88 -13.54
C VAL A 488 26.80 4.77 -14.57
N PHE A 489 27.26 5.10 -15.78
CA PHE A 489 27.52 4.13 -16.84
C PHE A 489 28.56 3.08 -16.40
N VAL A 490 29.68 3.51 -15.80
CA VAL A 490 30.71 2.60 -15.28
C VAL A 490 30.19 1.74 -14.12
N ILE A 491 29.42 2.33 -13.20
CA ILE A 491 28.83 1.60 -12.08
C ILE A 491 27.85 0.52 -12.55
N LEU A 492 27.07 0.74 -13.61
CA LEU A 492 26.11 -0.24 -14.12
C LEU A 492 26.75 -1.46 -14.79
N TRP A 493 28.04 -1.38 -15.14
CA TRP A 493 28.80 -2.47 -15.76
C TRP A 493 29.56 -3.33 -14.73
N TYR A 494 29.63 -2.89 -13.48
CA TYR A 494 30.19 -3.62 -12.33
C TYR A 494 29.07 -4.18 -11.45
#